data_AF-A0A2W6A9V4-F1
#
_entry.id   AF-A0A2W6A9V4-F1
#
_cell.length_a   1.000
_cell.length_b   1.000
_cell.length_c   1.000
_cell.angle_alpha   90.00
_cell.angle_beta   90.00
_cell.angle_gamma   90.00
#
_symmetry.space_group_name_H-M   'P 1'
#
loop_
_entity.id
_entity.type
_entity.pdbx_description
1 polymer ?
#
loop_
_entity_poly.entity_id
_entity_poly.type
_entity_poly.pdbx_seq_one_letter_code
_entity_poly.pdbx_strand_id
1 'polypeptide(L)'
;AWRVVDARNAFAHALERGAKPYTGETGAKTIDAPAILGIGGSLIYFIDTHRDKGSPYEAEFDWAGERDPVPAGCGIDYIDHLTNNVFRGAMDRWYQFYQNLFNFRQIRYFDIAGKVTGLYSRALTSPCGKIRIPLNESADAKSQIEEYLHQYKGEGIQHVACGCKDIYATVKRLAAKGLVFMPPPPENYYGRIATRLPGHGEPLEALRLSGLLIDGEIVEGGKPKLLLQIFSRTVIGPIFFEFIERKGDEGFGEGNFQALFESIEADQIERGVLRA
;
A
#
# COMPACT_ATOMS: atom_id res chain seq x y z
N ALA A 1 -12.99 1.28 3.36
CA ALA A 1 -14.25 0.53 3.56
C ALA A 1 -14.02 -0.94 3.20
N TRP A 2 -14.54 -1.88 3.98
CA TRP A 2 -14.30 -3.31 3.80
C TRP A 2 -15.58 -4.01 3.35
N ARG A 3 -15.48 -4.82 2.30
CA ARG A 3 -16.58 -5.67 1.85
C ARG A 3 -16.74 -6.84 2.81
N VAL A 4 -17.94 -7.01 3.33
CA VAL A 4 -18.35 -8.12 4.21
C VAL A 4 -19.62 -8.77 3.67
N VAL A 5 -19.97 -9.93 4.23
CA VAL A 5 -21.20 -10.65 3.84
C VAL A 5 -22.43 -10.01 4.49
N ASP A 6 -22.32 -9.62 5.76
CA ASP A 6 -23.35 -8.99 6.58
C ASP A 6 -22.71 -7.90 7.43
N ALA A 7 -23.10 -6.64 7.19
CA ALA A 7 -22.51 -5.49 7.84
C ALA A 7 -22.87 -5.40 9.33
N ARG A 8 -24.09 -5.79 9.71
CA ARG A 8 -24.57 -5.73 11.09
C ARG A 8 -23.85 -6.76 11.94
N ASN A 9 -23.75 -8.00 11.44
CA ASN A 9 -23.04 -9.07 12.13
C ASN A 9 -21.54 -8.77 12.27
N ALA A 10 -20.89 -8.29 11.20
CA ALA A 10 -19.48 -7.91 11.25
C ALA A 10 -19.22 -6.77 12.25
N PHE A 11 -20.10 -5.77 12.29
CA PHE A 11 -20.03 -4.69 13.25
C PHE A 11 -20.22 -5.17 14.69
N ALA A 12 -21.26 -5.95 14.97
CA ALA A 12 -21.51 -6.52 16.30
C ALA A 12 -20.31 -7.34 16.79
N HIS A 13 -19.76 -8.20 15.94
CA HIS A 13 -18.54 -8.95 16.24
C HIS A 13 -17.36 -8.06 16.61
N ALA A 14 -17.14 -6.98 15.85
CA ALA A 14 -16.06 -6.05 16.13
C ALA A 14 -16.23 -5.39 17.51
N LEU A 15 -17.45 -5.01 17.88
CA LEU A 15 -17.75 -4.42 19.19
C LEU A 15 -17.54 -5.42 20.33
N GLU A 16 -17.99 -6.66 20.19
CA GLU A 16 -17.77 -7.74 21.17
C GLU A 16 -16.28 -8.00 21.40
N ARG A 17 -15.46 -7.79 20.37
CA ARG A 17 -13.98 -7.90 20.42
C ARG A 17 -13.28 -6.62 20.88
N GLY A 18 -14.03 -5.59 21.31
CA GLY A 18 -13.50 -4.36 21.90
C GLY A 18 -13.18 -3.24 20.91
N ALA A 19 -13.64 -3.33 19.65
CA ALA A 19 -13.54 -2.20 18.73
C ALA A 19 -14.38 -1.01 19.21
N LYS A 20 -13.88 0.21 18.98
CA LYS A 20 -14.63 1.43 19.29
C LYS A 20 -15.56 1.76 18.12
N PRO A 21 -16.89 1.86 18.34
CA PRO A 21 -17.81 2.29 17.30
C PRO A 21 -17.55 3.76 16.96
N TYR A 22 -17.83 4.15 15.73
CA TYR A 22 -17.91 5.56 15.40
C TYR A 22 -19.28 6.13 15.80
N THR A 23 -19.26 7.14 16.67
CA THR A 23 -20.45 7.78 17.28
C THR A 23 -20.77 9.16 16.72
N GLY A 24 -20.05 9.65 15.71
CA GLY A 24 -20.25 10.99 15.14
C GLY A 24 -19.43 12.10 15.80
N GLU A 25 -18.53 11.76 16.72
CA GLU A 25 -17.71 12.75 17.45
C GLU A 25 -16.66 13.45 16.57
N THR A 26 -16.23 12.81 15.46
CA THR A 26 -15.18 13.32 14.58
C THR A 26 -15.57 13.21 13.10
N GLY A 27 -15.84 14.33 12.44
CA GLY A 27 -16.24 14.36 11.03
C GLY A 27 -17.66 13.82 10.78
N ALA A 28 -17.95 13.44 9.54
CA ALA A 28 -19.21 12.79 9.15
C ALA A 28 -18.91 11.48 8.41
N LYS A 29 -19.83 10.51 8.51
CA LYS A 29 -19.80 9.34 7.63
C LYS A 29 -20.06 9.80 6.19
N THR A 30 -19.37 9.15 5.25
CA THR A 30 -19.58 9.37 3.81
C THR A 30 -20.51 8.33 3.17
N ILE A 31 -20.82 7.27 3.90
CA ILE A 31 -21.73 6.18 3.49
C ILE A 31 -22.53 5.81 4.73
N ASP A 32 -23.85 5.65 4.61
CA ASP A 32 -24.69 5.13 5.69
C ASP A 32 -24.44 3.63 5.92
N ALA A 33 -23.34 3.35 6.60
CA ALA A 33 -22.92 2.01 6.96
C ALA A 33 -22.35 1.96 8.39
N PRO A 34 -22.43 0.82 9.09
CA PRO A 34 -21.74 0.62 10.35
C PRO A 34 -20.23 0.81 10.19
N ALA A 35 -19.61 1.49 11.16
CA ALA A 35 -18.17 1.77 11.11
C ALA A 35 -17.55 1.81 12.51
N ILE A 36 -16.30 1.37 12.60
CA ILE A 36 -15.46 1.47 13.80
C ILE A 36 -14.27 2.40 13.56
N LEU A 37 -13.64 2.84 14.64
CA LEU A 37 -12.38 3.58 14.59
C LEU A 37 -11.22 2.63 14.27
N GLY A 38 -10.39 3.03 13.30
CA GLY A 38 -9.16 2.38 12.86
C GLY A 38 -7.93 3.26 13.04
N ILE A 39 -6.90 3.03 12.22
CA ILE A 39 -5.60 3.71 12.27
C ILE A 39 -5.76 5.24 12.25
N GLY A 40 -5.12 5.94 13.18
CA GLY A 40 -5.17 7.40 13.25
C GLY A 40 -6.58 8.00 13.43
N GLY A 41 -7.56 7.22 13.89
CA GLY A 41 -8.96 7.65 13.97
C GLY A 41 -9.74 7.57 12.65
N SER A 42 -9.15 7.02 11.58
CA SER A 42 -9.84 6.72 10.33
C SER A 42 -11.01 5.75 10.54
N LEU A 43 -11.96 5.72 9.61
CA LEU A 43 -13.13 4.85 9.72
C LEU A 43 -12.97 3.57 8.91
N ILE A 44 -13.18 2.43 9.56
CA ILE A 44 -13.35 1.14 8.90
C ILE A 44 -14.85 0.87 8.78
N TYR A 45 -15.40 1.14 7.59
CA TYR A 45 -16.79 0.84 7.24
C TYR A 45 -16.98 -0.64 6.90
N PHE A 46 -18.08 -1.21 7.35
CA PHE A 46 -18.54 -2.55 6.97
C PHE A 46 -19.61 -2.45 5.89
N ILE A 47 -19.29 -2.92 4.68
CA ILE A 47 -20.14 -2.78 3.49
C ILE A 47 -20.59 -4.16 3.00
N ASP A 48 -21.89 -4.42 3.02
CA ASP A 48 -22.51 -5.64 2.48
C ASP A 48 -23.32 -5.41 1.20
N THR A 49 -23.36 -4.17 0.71
CA THR A 49 -23.89 -3.77 -0.60
C THR A 49 -22.75 -3.72 -1.62
N HIS A 50 -22.56 -4.81 -2.35
CA HIS A 50 -21.57 -4.95 -3.43
C HIS A 50 -21.97 -6.05 -4.41
N ARG A 51 -21.36 -6.05 -5.61
CA ARG A 51 -21.60 -7.05 -6.68
C ARG A 51 -23.07 -7.05 -7.10
N ASP A 52 -23.74 -8.19 -6.95
CA ASP A 52 -25.13 -8.40 -7.38
C ASP A 52 -26.12 -7.55 -6.57
N LYS A 53 -25.70 -7.04 -5.40
CA LYS A 53 -26.47 -6.11 -4.57
C LYS A 53 -26.31 -4.63 -4.99
N GLY A 54 -25.50 -4.35 -6.03
CA GLY A 54 -25.24 -3.00 -6.50
C GLY A 54 -24.01 -2.35 -5.86
N SER A 55 -24.01 -1.01 -5.82
CA SER A 55 -22.90 -0.18 -5.33
C SER A 55 -23.30 0.58 -4.07
N PRO A 56 -22.42 0.66 -3.06
CA PRO A 56 -22.71 1.39 -1.82
C PRO A 56 -22.73 2.91 -2.01
N TYR A 57 -22.39 3.40 -3.21
CA TYR A 57 -22.32 4.84 -3.51
C TYR A 57 -23.59 5.36 -4.20
N GLU A 58 -24.43 4.49 -4.79
CA GLU A 58 -25.57 4.91 -5.62
C GLU A 58 -26.67 5.63 -4.83
N ALA A 59 -26.81 5.33 -3.52
CA ALA A 59 -27.76 6.01 -2.65
C ALA A 59 -27.19 7.28 -2.00
N GLU A 60 -25.87 7.47 -2.04
CA GLU A 60 -25.15 8.47 -1.23
C GLU A 60 -24.59 9.62 -2.07
N PHE A 61 -24.42 9.42 -3.38
CA PHE A 61 -23.75 10.37 -4.27
C PHE A 61 -24.49 10.56 -5.59
N ASP A 62 -24.54 11.81 -6.04
CA ASP A 62 -24.92 12.16 -7.40
C ASP A 62 -23.71 12.08 -8.35
N TRP A 63 -23.95 11.64 -9.58
CA TRP A 63 -22.93 11.65 -10.63
C TRP A 63 -22.62 13.10 -11.04
N ALA A 64 -21.34 13.48 -11.04
CA ALA A 64 -20.90 14.81 -11.46
C ALA A 64 -20.99 15.05 -12.99
N GLY A 65 -21.41 14.05 -13.76
CA GLY A 65 -21.50 14.08 -15.22
C GLY A 65 -22.27 12.87 -15.76
N GLU A 66 -21.99 12.48 -17.00
CA GLU A 66 -22.56 11.25 -17.57
C GLU A 66 -22.15 10.04 -16.72
N ARG A 67 -23.12 9.15 -16.47
CA ARG A 67 -22.90 7.97 -15.64
C ARG A 67 -21.93 7.00 -16.33
N ASP A 68 -20.70 6.98 -15.82
CA ASP A 68 -19.66 6.02 -16.23
C ASP A 68 -19.08 5.32 -14.97
N PRO A 69 -19.59 4.13 -14.61
CA PRO A 69 -19.14 3.41 -13.42
C PRO A 69 -17.82 2.65 -13.62
N VAL A 70 -17.30 2.58 -14.85
CA VAL A 70 -16.07 1.84 -15.18
C VAL A 70 -15.21 2.66 -16.16
N PRO A 71 -14.82 3.90 -15.78
CA PRO A 71 -14.04 4.75 -16.67
C PRO A 71 -12.69 4.09 -16.96
N ALA A 72 -12.24 4.21 -18.21
CA ALA A 72 -10.98 3.58 -18.66
C ALA A 72 -9.76 4.02 -17.82
N GLY A 73 -9.78 5.26 -17.32
CA GLY A 73 -8.77 5.79 -16.41
C GLY A 73 -7.34 5.66 -16.93
N CYS A 74 -6.41 5.31 -16.04
CA CYS A 74 -5.01 5.04 -16.40
C CYS A 74 -4.67 3.53 -16.36
N GLY A 75 -5.65 2.64 -16.34
CA GLY A 75 -5.43 1.19 -16.23
C GLY A 75 -5.18 0.69 -14.79
N ILE A 76 -5.72 1.40 -13.80
CA ILE A 76 -5.73 0.96 -12.40
C ILE A 76 -7.01 0.15 -12.17
N ASP A 77 -6.87 -1.07 -11.68
CA ASP A 77 -7.97 -2.02 -11.56
C ASP A 77 -8.50 -2.14 -10.11
N TYR A 78 -7.62 -2.06 -9.11
CA TYR A 78 -7.98 -2.29 -7.70
C TYR A 78 -6.95 -1.71 -6.72
N ILE A 79 -7.31 -1.65 -5.43
CA ILE A 79 -6.35 -1.39 -4.34
C ILE A 79 -5.70 -2.72 -3.95
N ASP A 80 -4.39 -2.86 -4.15
CA ASP A 80 -3.64 -4.07 -3.85
C ASP A 80 -3.35 -4.21 -2.35
N HIS A 81 -2.84 -3.14 -1.76
CA HIS A 81 -2.56 -3.04 -0.34
C HIS A 81 -2.47 -1.56 0.09
N LEU A 82 -2.39 -1.34 1.39
CA LEU A 82 -2.10 -0.04 1.99
C LEU A 82 -1.25 -0.26 3.23
N THR A 83 -0.40 0.71 3.57
CA THR A 83 0.48 0.60 4.74
C THR A 83 -0.05 1.39 5.91
N ASN A 84 0.39 1.03 7.11
CA ASN A 84 0.21 1.87 8.29
C ASN A 84 1.58 2.19 8.89
N ASN A 85 1.92 3.47 8.97
CA ASN A 85 3.03 3.93 9.79
C ASN A 85 2.53 4.15 11.22
N VAL A 86 3.20 3.52 12.17
CA VAL A 86 2.82 3.50 13.58
C VAL A 86 3.96 4.01 14.45
N PHE A 87 3.64 4.51 15.64
CA PHE A 87 4.67 4.91 16.59
C PHE A 87 5.50 3.71 17.02
N ARG A 88 6.76 3.96 17.40
CA ARG A 88 7.64 2.91 17.92
C ARG A 88 6.98 2.17 19.10
N GLY A 89 6.96 0.84 19.01
CA GLY A 89 6.35 -0.05 20.00
C GLY A 89 4.84 -0.22 19.82
N ALA A 90 4.22 0.44 18.84
CA ALA A 90 2.80 0.30 18.55
C ALA A 90 2.50 -0.80 17.52
N MET A 91 3.51 -1.41 16.89
CA MET A 91 3.31 -2.46 15.89
C MET A 91 2.51 -3.65 16.44
N ASP A 92 2.82 -4.13 17.65
CA ASP A 92 2.08 -5.23 18.27
C ASP A 92 0.63 -4.88 18.59
N ARG A 93 0.38 -3.64 19.03
CA ARG A 93 -0.99 -3.14 19.26
C ARG A 93 -1.82 -3.20 17.98
N TRP A 94 -1.27 -2.71 16.86
CA TRP A 94 -1.96 -2.72 15.58
C TRP A 94 -2.09 -4.11 14.98
N TYR A 95 -1.09 -4.96 15.16
CA TYR A 95 -1.22 -6.37 14.79
C TYR A 95 -2.36 -7.05 15.54
N GLN A 96 -2.41 -6.91 16.87
CA GLN A 96 -3.47 -7.46 17.70
C GLN A 96 -4.84 -6.91 17.31
N PHE A 97 -4.94 -5.62 16.96
CA PHE A 97 -6.18 -5.04 16.43
C PHE A 97 -6.67 -5.80 15.18
N TYR A 98 -5.82 -5.97 14.17
CA TYR A 98 -6.22 -6.67 12.93
C TYR A 98 -6.42 -8.17 13.14
N GLN A 99 -5.61 -8.80 14.00
CA GLN A 99 -5.71 -10.22 14.34
C GLN A 99 -7.01 -10.52 15.09
N ASN A 100 -7.32 -9.77 16.16
CA ASN A 100 -8.45 -10.07 17.04
C ASN A 100 -9.80 -9.75 16.39
N LEU A 101 -9.87 -8.65 15.62
CA LEU A 101 -11.12 -8.24 14.98
C LEU A 101 -11.41 -9.00 13.68
N PHE A 102 -10.36 -9.37 12.94
CA PHE A 102 -10.50 -9.78 11.53
C PHE A 102 -9.67 -11.01 11.16
N ASN A 103 -9.00 -11.63 12.12
CA ASN A 103 -8.19 -12.83 11.95
C ASN A 103 -7.06 -12.66 10.91
N PHE A 104 -6.51 -11.45 10.79
CA PHE A 104 -5.32 -11.23 9.97
C PHE A 104 -4.14 -12.04 10.52
N ARG A 105 -3.25 -12.47 9.61
CA ARG A 105 -2.03 -13.21 9.95
C ARG A 105 -0.81 -12.44 9.49
N GLN A 106 0.25 -12.47 10.30
CA GLN A 106 1.57 -12.09 9.84
C GLN A 106 2.09 -13.16 8.88
N ILE A 107 2.41 -12.76 7.65
CA ILE A 107 2.97 -13.67 6.64
C ILE A 107 4.46 -13.46 6.45
N ARG A 108 4.98 -12.28 6.83
CA ARG A 108 6.40 -11.94 6.75
C ARG A 108 6.74 -10.84 7.75
N TYR A 109 7.97 -10.87 8.24
CA TYR A 109 8.58 -9.81 9.04
C TYR A 109 9.83 -9.35 8.31
N PHE A 110 10.09 -8.05 8.31
CA PHE A 110 11.26 -7.43 7.71
C PHE A 110 11.97 -6.56 8.73
N ASP A 111 13.30 -6.66 8.73
CA ASP A 111 14.22 -5.80 9.44
C ASP A 111 15.13 -5.18 8.39
N ILE A 112 14.93 -3.89 8.12
CA ILE A 112 15.48 -3.21 6.96
C ILE A 112 16.41 -2.11 7.42
N ALA A 113 17.65 -2.18 6.96
CA ALA A 113 18.66 -1.16 7.17
C ALA A 113 19.01 -0.53 5.82
N GLY A 114 18.81 0.78 5.71
CA GLY A 114 19.43 1.58 4.64
C GLY A 114 20.83 2.03 5.03
N LYS A 115 21.27 3.13 4.43
CA LYS A 115 22.64 3.65 4.65
C LYS A 115 22.75 4.41 5.96
N VAL A 116 21.68 5.12 6.35
CA VAL A 116 21.67 6.02 7.52
C VAL A 116 20.61 5.62 8.53
N THR A 117 19.51 5.02 8.09
CA THR A 117 18.36 4.68 8.94
C THR A 117 17.82 3.28 8.67
N GLY A 118 17.01 2.75 9.59
CA GLY A 118 16.27 1.50 9.40
C GLY A 118 14.80 1.54 9.83
N LEU A 119 14.08 0.48 9.49
CA LEU A 119 12.69 0.26 9.91
C LEU A 119 12.41 -1.22 10.17
N TYR A 120 11.37 -1.46 10.98
CA TYR A 120 10.75 -2.76 11.11
C TYR A 120 9.43 -2.77 10.36
N SER A 121 9.14 -3.86 9.64
CA SER A 121 7.87 -4.03 8.95
C SER A 121 7.26 -5.40 9.20
N ARG A 122 5.96 -5.41 9.49
CA ARG A 122 5.15 -6.63 9.64
C ARG A 122 4.07 -6.67 8.57
N ALA A 123 4.22 -7.58 7.62
CA ALA A 123 3.26 -7.77 6.54
C ALA A 123 2.07 -8.61 7.00
N LEU A 124 0.89 -7.99 7.08
CA LEU A 124 -0.35 -8.66 7.46
C LEU A 124 -1.21 -9.00 6.25
N THR A 125 -1.86 -10.16 6.27
CA THR A 125 -2.82 -10.56 5.25
C THR A 125 -4.12 -11.06 5.89
N SER A 126 -5.24 -10.61 5.34
CA SER A 126 -6.58 -11.06 5.71
C SER A 126 -6.83 -12.54 5.37
N PRO A 127 -7.77 -13.22 6.05
CA PRO A 127 -8.12 -14.61 5.75
C PRO A 127 -8.57 -14.87 4.31
N CYS A 128 -9.13 -13.85 3.64
CA CYS A 128 -9.58 -13.97 2.25
C CYS A 128 -8.46 -13.72 1.22
N GLY A 129 -7.24 -13.40 1.67
CA GLY A 129 -6.08 -13.14 0.82
C GLY A 129 -6.11 -11.83 0.03
N LYS A 130 -7.13 -10.98 0.23
CA LYS A 130 -7.36 -9.77 -0.60
C LYS A 130 -6.91 -8.48 0.05
N ILE A 131 -7.02 -8.39 1.38
CA ILE A 131 -6.56 -7.22 2.13
C ILE A 131 -5.20 -7.52 2.71
N ARG A 132 -4.25 -6.62 2.44
CA ARG A 132 -2.86 -6.66 2.84
C ARG A 132 -2.49 -5.34 3.49
N ILE A 133 -1.88 -5.39 4.67
CA ILE A 133 -1.53 -4.20 5.46
C ILE A 133 -0.15 -4.40 6.08
N PRO A 134 0.93 -3.89 5.47
CA PRO A 134 2.21 -3.77 6.15
C PRO A 134 2.13 -2.72 7.26
N LEU A 135 2.54 -3.11 8.47
CA LEU A 135 2.72 -2.21 9.61
C LEU A 135 4.19 -1.83 9.70
N ASN A 136 4.50 -0.54 9.64
CA ASN A 136 5.86 -0.03 9.68
C ASN A 136 6.08 0.81 10.93
N GLU A 137 7.17 0.56 11.65
CA GLU A 137 7.63 1.42 12.74
C GLU A 137 9.12 1.70 12.60
N SER A 138 9.57 2.80 13.19
CA SER A 138 10.95 3.25 13.07
C SER A 138 11.91 2.47 13.99
N ALA A 139 13.07 2.07 13.46
CA ALA A 139 14.20 1.64 14.28
C ALA A 139 14.93 2.84 14.92
N ASP A 140 14.96 3.98 14.24
CA ASP A 140 15.79 5.16 14.59
C ASP A 140 14.97 6.44 14.81
N ALA A 141 15.59 7.47 15.40
CA ALA A 141 14.89 8.74 15.68
C ALA A 141 14.73 9.66 14.45
N LYS A 142 15.37 9.33 13.32
CA LYS A 142 15.40 10.17 12.11
C LYS A 142 14.92 9.46 10.85
N SER A 143 14.28 8.28 10.99
CA SER A 143 13.84 7.54 9.80
C SER A 143 12.71 8.27 9.07
N GLN A 144 12.48 7.85 7.83
CA GLN A 144 11.29 8.23 7.05
C GLN A 144 9.95 7.99 7.77
N ILE A 145 9.88 7.01 8.69
CA ILE A 145 8.66 6.74 9.46
C ILE A 145 8.43 7.86 10.47
N GLU A 146 9.48 8.35 11.14
CA GLU A 146 9.39 9.49 12.07
C GLU A 146 9.05 10.79 11.33
N GLU A 147 9.64 11.03 10.15
CA GLU A 147 9.26 12.18 9.31
C GLU A 147 7.77 12.14 8.96
N TYR A 148 7.27 10.97 8.54
CA TYR A 148 5.85 10.77 8.28
C TYR A 148 5.00 11.09 9.52
N LEU A 149 5.30 10.51 10.68
CA LEU A 149 4.51 10.68 11.89
C LEU A 149 4.44 12.15 12.33
N HIS A 150 5.54 12.89 12.19
CA HIS A 150 5.60 14.31 12.48
C HIS A 150 4.77 15.14 11.49
N GLN A 151 4.92 14.92 10.18
CA GLN A 151 4.19 15.66 9.14
C GLN A 151 2.68 15.34 9.15
N TYR A 152 2.33 14.06 9.31
CA TYR A 152 0.96 13.57 9.38
C TYR A 152 0.29 13.87 10.72
N LYS A 153 1.09 14.19 11.75
CA LYS A 153 0.65 14.45 13.14
C LYS A 153 -0.01 13.25 13.80
N GLY A 154 0.50 12.05 13.53
CA GLY A 154 0.00 10.81 14.10
C GLY A 154 0.27 9.60 13.23
N GLU A 155 -0.28 8.47 13.66
CA GLU A 155 -0.27 7.22 12.90
C GLU A 155 -1.28 7.28 11.76
N GLY A 156 -1.00 6.61 10.65
CA GLY A 156 -1.88 6.67 9.49
C GLY A 156 -1.40 5.87 8.31
N ILE A 157 -2.13 6.02 7.21
CA ILE A 157 -1.81 5.37 5.95
C ILE A 157 -0.71 6.16 5.24
N GLN A 158 0.47 5.56 5.07
CA GLN A 158 1.58 6.21 4.36
C GLN A 158 1.39 6.13 2.85
N HIS A 159 1.03 4.96 2.35
CA HIS A 159 0.74 4.81 0.93
C HIS A 159 -0.37 3.81 0.66
N VAL A 160 -0.93 3.95 -0.55
CA VAL A 160 -1.91 3.04 -1.12
C VAL A 160 -1.34 2.50 -2.43
N ALA A 161 -1.29 1.18 -2.54
CA ALA A 161 -0.85 0.51 -3.75
C ALA A 161 -2.02 0.19 -4.68
N CYS A 162 -1.86 0.58 -5.94
CA CYS A 162 -2.84 0.50 -7.00
C CYS A 162 -2.43 -0.60 -7.98
N GLY A 163 -3.20 -1.70 -8.01
CA GLY A 163 -2.98 -2.83 -8.89
C GLY A 163 -3.34 -2.52 -10.34
N CYS A 164 -2.50 -2.96 -11.28
CA CYS A 164 -2.71 -2.82 -12.72
C CYS A 164 -2.24 -4.08 -13.48
N LYS A 165 -2.70 -4.24 -14.72
CA LYS A 165 -2.35 -5.38 -15.62
C LYS A 165 -1.23 -5.08 -16.62
N ASP A 166 -0.89 -3.81 -16.80
CA ASP A 166 0.19 -3.34 -17.65
C ASP A 166 0.78 -2.08 -17.00
N ILE A 167 1.79 -2.30 -16.16
CA ILE A 167 2.41 -1.23 -15.39
C ILE A 167 3.14 -0.23 -16.30
N TYR A 168 3.73 -0.68 -17.41
CA TYR A 168 4.44 0.18 -18.35
C TYR A 168 3.49 1.21 -18.98
N ALA A 169 2.35 0.74 -19.49
CA ALA A 169 1.35 1.62 -20.06
C ALA A 169 0.69 2.51 -19.00
N THR A 170 0.49 2.00 -17.79
CA THR A 170 -0.09 2.73 -16.66
C THR A 170 0.81 3.88 -16.22
N VAL A 171 2.10 3.62 -15.99
CA VAL A 171 3.10 4.64 -15.64
C VAL A 171 3.19 5.70 -16.72
N LYS A 172 3.25 5.31 -18.00
CA LYS A 172 3.27 6.26 -19.12
C LYS A 172 2.05 7.19 -19.13
N ARG A 173 0.84 6.66 -18.91
CA ARG A 173 -0.40 7.46 -18.86
C ARG A 173 -0.44 8.39 -17.66
N LEU A 174 0.01 7.93 -16.49
CA LEU A 174 0.07 8.73 -15.26
C LEU A 174 1.09 9.87 -15.38
N ALA A 175 2.29 9.58 -15.89
CA ALA A 175 3.32 10.59 -16.16
C ALA A 175 2.82 11.64 -17.16
N ALA A 176 2.14 11.23 -18.23
CA ALA A 176 1.55 12.14 -19.21
C ALA A 176 0.45 13.05 -18.62
N LYS A 177 -0.16 12.65 -17.49
CA LYS A 177 -1.11 13.46 -16.72
C LYS A 177 -0.45 14.28 -15.60
N GLY A 178 0.88 14.29 -15.53
CA GLY A 178 1.65 15.11 -14.60
C GLY A 178 1.98 14.45 -13.26
N LEU A 179 1.70 13.15 -13.07
CA LEU A 179 2.14 12.46 -11.86
C LEU A 179 3.67 12.32 -11.87
N VAL A 180 4.30 12.76 -10.78
CA VAL A 180 5.75 12.68 -10.60
C VAL A 180 6.10 11.45 -9.77
N PHE A 181 7.02 10.63 -10.28
CA PHE A 181 7.53 9.43 -9.61
C PHE A 181 8.78 9.72 -8.80
N MET A 182 9.08 8.83 -7.85
CA MET A 182 10.34 8.83 -7.11
C MET A 182 11.54 8.68 -8.07
N PRO A 183 12.74 9.14 -7.67
CA PRO A 183 13.95 8.92 -8.47
C PRO A 183 14.15 7.42 -8.76
N PRO A 184 14.54 7.07 -10.00
CA PRO A 184 14.82 5.68 -10.35
C PRO A 184 15.99 5.14 -9.52
N PRO A 185 16.06 3.82 -9.30
CA PRO A 185 17.21 3.21 -8.66
C PRO A 185 18.49 3.44 -9.50
N PRO A 186 19.69 3.36 -8.89
CA PRO A 186 20.95 3.52 -9.59
C PRO A 186 21.14 2.49 -10.71
N GLU A 187 21.92 2.82 -11.74
CA GLU A 187 22.10 1.97 -12.94
C GLU A 187 22.57 0.53 -12.62
N ASN A 188 23.37 0.38 -11.56
CA ASN A 188 23.83 -0.93 -11.09
C ASN A 188 22.69 -1.84 -10.54
N TYR A 189 21.52 -1.29 -10.23
CA TYR A 189 20.32 -2.06 -9.92
C TYR A 189 19.91 -2.90 -11.13
N TYR A 190 19.74 -2.25 -12.28
CA TYR A 190 19.32 -2.90 -13.52
C TYR A 190 20.34 -3.92 -14.02
N GLY A 191 21.63 -3.59 -13.92
CA GLY A 191 22.71 -4.52 -14.27
C GLY A 191 22.75 -5.82 -13.44
N ARG A 192 22.16 -5.83 -12.24
CA ARG A 192 22.12 -7.01 -11.35
C ARG A 192 20.84 -7.86 -11.51
N ILE A 193 19.83 -7.38 -12.24
CA ILE A 193 18.54 -8.09 -12.38
C ILE A 193 18.74 -9.47 -13.01
N ALA A 194 19.52 -9.58 -14.09
CA ALA A 194 19.72 -10.85 -14.79
C ALA A 194 20.36 -11.93 -13.90
N THR A 195 21.23 -11.53 -12.97
CA THR A 195 21.84 -12.45 -12.01
C THR A 195 20.88 -12.83 -10.88
N ARG A 196 20.08 -11.87 -10.40
CA ARG A 196 19.14 -12.10 -9.29
C ARG A 196 17.89 -12.86 -9.71
N LEU A 197 17.42 -12.62 -10.93
CA LEU A 197 16.21 -13.18 -11.53
C LEU A 197 16.52 -13.72 -12.93
N PRO A 198 17.31 -14.80 -13.05
CA PRO A 198 17.63 -15.38 -14.36
C PRO A 198 16.35 -15.79 -15.10
N GLY A 199 16.25 -15.41 -16.37
CA GLY A 199 15.09 -15.76 -17.21
C GLY A 199 13.80 -15.01 -16.88
N HIS A 200 13.87 -13.86 -16.18
CA HIS A 200 12.69 -13.05 -15.82
C HIS A 200 11.84 -12.60 -17.03
N GLY A 201 12.42 -12.41 -18.21
CA GLY A 201 11.67 -12.13 -19.44
C GLY A 201 11.10 -10.71 -19.57
N GLU A 202 11.32 -9.82 -18.60
CA GLU A 202 10.92 -8.42 -18.69
C GLU A 202 11.88 -7.59 -19.57
N PRO A 203 11.38 -6.59 -20.33
CA PRO A 203 12.21 -5.71 -21.14
C PRO A 203 13.06 -4.78 -20.26
N LEU A 204 14.33 -5.13 -20.07
CA LEU A 204 15.25 -4.42 -19.17
C LEU A 204 15.35 -2.92 -19.45
N GLU A 205 15.43 -2.53 -20.73
CA GLU A 205 15.50 -1.12 -21.11
C GLU A 205 14.22 -0.36 -20.78
N ALA A 206 13.05 -1.00 -20.91
CA ALA A 206 11.78 -0.37 -20.55
C ALA A 206 11.64 -0.24 -19.02
N LEU A 207 12.10 -1.23 -18.25
CA LEU A 207 12.19 -1.13 -16.79
C LEU A 207 13.05 0.06 -16.37
N ARG A 208 14.23 0.17 -16.99
CA ARG A 208 15.22 1.22 -16.74
C ARG A 208 14.68 2.61 -17.06
N LEU A 209 14.15 2.81 -18.26
CA LEU A 209 13.59 4.10 -18.69
C LEU A 209 12.38 4.53 -17.87
N SER A 210 11.61 3.57 -17.34
CA SER A 210 10.42 3.85 -16.54
C SER A 210 10.72 3.97 -15.04
N GLY A 211 11.94 3.69 -14.59
CA GLY A 211 12.27 3.67 -13.16
C GLY A 211 11.59 2.53 -12.39
N LEU A 212 11.16 1.47 -13.08
CA LEU A 212 10.43 0.35 -12.48
C LEU A 212 11.37 -0.56 -11.68
N LEU A 213 10.89 -1.01 -10.53
CA LEU A 213 11.51 -2.06 -9.73
C LEU A 213 10.91 -3.41 -10.10
N ILE A 214 11.72 -4.46 -10.03
CA ILE A 214 11.31 -5.85 -10.25
C ILE A 214 11.84 -6.73 -9.12
N ASP A 215 10.97 -7.58 -8.58
CA ASP A 215 11.34 -8.66 -7.69
C ASP A 215 10.62 -9.95 -8.08
N GLY A 216 10.94 -11.04 -7.39
CA GLY A 216 10.14 -12.25 -7.48
C GLY A 216 10.90 -13.53 -7.19
N GLU A 217 10.31 -14.63 -7.61
CA GLU A 217 10.82 -15.98 -7.45
C GLU A 217 10.97 -16.66 -8.81
N ILE A 218 12.16 -17.22 -9.06
CA ILE A 218 12.39 -18.10 -10.20
C ILE A 218 12.03 -19.53 -9.79
N VAL A 219 11.04 -20.10 -10.46
CA VAL A 219 10.59 -21.48 -10.21
C VAL A 219 11.23 -22.39 -11.25
N GLU A 220 12.01 -23.38 -10.81
CA GLU A 220 12.63 -24.36 -11.71
C GLU A 220 11.57 -25.10 -12.53
N GLY A 221 11.71 -25.09 -13.86
CA GLY A 221 10.73 -25.68 -14.79
C GLY A 221 9.37 -24.96 -14.86
N GLY A 222 9.20 -23.86 -14.14
CA GLY A 222 7.97 -23.07 -14.07
C GLY A 222 8.10 -21.69 -14.74
N LYS A 223 6.98 -20.98 -14.82
CA LYS A 223 7.00 -19.56 -15.17
C LYS A 223 7.52 -18.76 -13.96
N PRO A 224 8.43 -17.80 -14.16
CA PRO A 224 8.83 -16.86 -13.11
C PRO A 224 7.60 -16.19 -12.49
N LYS A 225 7.61 -16.06 -11.17
CA LYS A 225 6.64 -15.24 -10.45
C LYS A 225 7.29 -13.90 -10.19
N LEU A 226 6.75 -12.82 -10.74
CA LEU A 226 7.39 -11.51 -10.69
C LEU A 226 6.47 -10.48 -10.06
N LEU A 227 7.08 -9.45 -9.50
CA LEU A 227 6.43 -8.30 -8.89
C LEU A 227 7.07 -7.02 -9.42
N LEU A 228 6.31 -6.21 -10.14
CA LEU A 228 6.77 -4.92 -10.65
C LEU A 228 6.15 -3.80 -9.85
N GLN A 229 6.96 -2.83 -9.42
CA GLN A 229 6.53 -1.74 -8.53
C GLN A 229 7.18 -0.41 -8.93
N ILE A 230 6.45 0.67 -8.69
CA ILE A 230 6.93 2.05 -8.79
C ILE A 230 6.12 2.95 -7.86
N PHE A 231 6.75 4.02 -7.38
CA PHE A 231 6.20 4.88 -6.34
C PHE A 231 6.12 6.32 -6.83
N SER A 232 5.00 6.99 -6.55
CA SER A 232 4.90 8.43 -6.76
C SER A 232 5.74 9.17 -5.71
N ARG A 233 6.09 10.43 -5.99
CA ARG A 233 6.41 11.37 -4.91
C ARG A 233 5.21 11.55 -3.98
N THR A 234 5.41 12.23 -2.86
CA THR A 234 4.28 12.58 -1.98
C THR A 234 3.30 13.50 -2.71
N VAL A 235 2.01 13.25 -2.50
CA VAL A 235 0.90 13.92 -3.21
C VAL A 235 -0.09 14.57 -2.26
N ILE A 236 -0.24 14.05 -1.04
CA ILE A 236 -1.12 14.60 -0.01
C ILE A 236 -0.35 14.62 1.31
N GLY A 237 0.26 15.76 1.64
CA GLY A 237 1.18 15.82 2.78
C GLY A 237 2.29 14.77 2.63
N PRO A 238 2.51 13.86 3.60
CA PRO A 238 3.50 12.80 3.50
C PRO A 238 2.99 11.52 2.81
N ILE A 239 1.75 11.51 2.28
CA ILE A 239 1.16 10.32 1.62
C ILE A 239 1.62 10.25 0.16
N PHE A 240 1.95 9.05 -0.31
CA PHE A 240 2.24 8.74 -1.71
C PHE A 240 1.44 7.54 -2.22
N PHE A 241 1.52 7.23 -3.51
CA PHE A 241 0.91 6.05 -4.11
C PHE A 241 1.95 5.11 -4.69
N GLU A 242 1.65 3.82 -4.64
CA GLU A 242 2.37 2.78 -5.35
C GLU A 242 1.53 2.31 -6.55
N PHE A 243 2.18 1.95 -7.65
CA PHE A 243 1.57 1.22 -8.75
C PHE A 243 2.27 -0.11 -8.88
N ILE A 244 1.47 -1.18 -8.92
CA ILE A 244 1.96 -2.54 -8.80
C ILE A 244 1.32 -3.45 -9.85
N GLU A 245 2.14 -4.31 -10.44
CA GLU A 245 1.69 -5.41 -11.29
C GLU A 245 2.24 -6.72 -10.74
N ARG A 246 1.31 -7.61 -10.34
CA ARG A 246 1.63 -8.97 -9.87
C ARG A 246 1.60 -9.92 -11.05
N LYS A 247 2.76 -10.47 -11.41
CA LYS A 247 2.90 -11.54 -12.40
C LYS A 247 3.11 -12.88 -11.69
N GLY A 248 2.13 -13.28 -10.89
CA GLY A 248 2.13 -14.54 -10.14
C GLY A 248 2.78 -14.49 -8.75
N ASP A 249 3.47 -13.41 -8.39
CA ASP A 249 3.96 -13.20 -7.02
C ASP A 249 2.90 -12.49 -6.15
N GLU A 250 2.48 -13.15 -5.07
CA GLU A 250 1.48 -12.66 -4.11
C GLU A 250 2.08 -12.05 -2.82
N GLY A 251 3.41 -11.97 -2.75
CA GLY A 251 4.21 -11.41 -1.66
C GLY A 251 4.44 -9.90 -1.78
N PHE A 252 5.55 -9.40 -1.21
CA PHE A 252 5.88 -7.97 -1.17
C PHE A 252 7.21 -7.60 -1.80
N GLY A 253 8.04 -8.58 -2.22
CA GLY A 253 9.36 -8.35 -2.81
C GLY A 253 10.35 -7.68 -1.85
N GLU A 254 11.18 -8.46 -1.18
CA GLU A 254 12.17 -7.95 -0.21
C GLU A 254 13.18 -6.98 -0.86
N GLY A 255 13.63 -7.28 -2.08
CA GLY A 255 14.54 -6.43 -2.84
C GLY A 255 13.86 -5.15 -3.35
N ASN A 256 12.58 -5.21 -3.73
CA ASN A 256 11.83 -4.01 -4.09
C ASN A 256 11.61 -3.11 -2.86
N PHE A 257 11.34 -3.69 -1.70
CA PHE A 257 11.19 -2.93 -0.46
C PHE A 257 12.50 -2.23 -0.06
N GLN A 258 13.64 -2.91 -0.15
CA GLN A 258 14.95 -2.30 0.08
C GLN A 258 15.21 -1.13 -0.91
N ALA A 259 14.93 -1.33 -2.20
CA ALA A 259 15.13 -0.30 -3.21
C ALA A 259 14.20 0.91 -3.02
N LEU A 260 12.94 0.69 -2.59
CA LEU A 260 12.04 1.76 -2.15
C LEU A 260 12.63 2.54 -0.98
N PHE A 261 13.11 1.83 0.05
CA PHE A 261 13.68 2.45 1.24
C PHE A 261 14.86 3.37 0.88
N GLU A 262 15.78 2.87 0.05
CA GLU A 262 16.94 3.63 -0.43
C GLU A 262 16.54 4.84 -1.29
N SER A 263 15.48 4.72 -2.09
CA SER A 263 14.96 5.83 -2.91
C SER A 263 14.35 6.95 -2.05
N ILE A 264 13.60 6.59 -1.00
CA ILE A 264 13.08 7.56 -0.03
C ILE A 264 14.21 8.22 0.76
N GLU A 265 15.20 7.45 1.21
CA GLU A 265 16.38 8.00 1.91
C GLU A 265 17.15 8.99 1.02
N ALA A 266 17.31 8.68 -0.28
CA ALA A 266 17.92 9.58 -1.24
C ALA A 266 17.14 10.90 -1.41
N ASP A 267 15.81 10.83 -1.52
CA ASP A 267 14.94 12.01 -1.57
C ASP A 267 15.03 12.85 -0.28
N GLN A 268 15.09 12.21 0.89
CA GLN A 268 15.29 12.92 2.17
C GLN A 268 16.64 13.66 2.22
N ILE A 269 17.70 13.08 1.65
CA ILE A 269 19.00 13.73 1.53
C ILE A 269 18.93 14.89 0.54
N GLU A 270 18.29 14.71 -0.62
CA GLU A 270 18.08 15.76 -1.63
C GLU A 270 17.32 16.97 -1.06
N ARG A 271 16.30 16.71 -0.23
CA ARG A 271 15.52 17.73 0.48
C ARG A 271 16.23 18.32 1.71
N GLY A 272 17.38 17.77 2.11
CA GLY A 272 18.16 18.21 3.28
C GLY A 272 17.56 17.82 4.64
N VAL A 273 16.61 16.87 4.67
CA VAL A 273 16.02 16.33 5.90
C VAL A 273 17.00 15.37 6.60
N LEU A 274 17.69 14.56 5.80
CA LEU A 274 18.79 13.71 6.25
C LEU A 274 20.14 14.31 5.81
N ARG A 275 21.16 14.15 6.65
CA ARG A 275 22.55 14.42 6.27
C ARG A 275 23.20 13.09 5.90
N ALA A 276 23.84 13.05 4.73
CA ALA A 276 24.63 11.91 4.27
C ALA A 276 25.88 11.68 5.13
#